data_AF-A0A7W6IMC9-F1
#
_entry.id   AF-A0A7W6IMC9-F1
#
_cell.length_a   1.000
_cell.length_b   1.000
_cell.length_c   1.000
_cell.angle_alpha   90.00
_cell.angle_beta   90.00
_cell.angle_gamma   90.00
#
_symmetry.space_group_name_H-M   'P 1'
#
loop_
_entity.id
_entity.type
_entity.pdbx_description
1 polymer ?
#
loop_
_entity_poly.entity_id
_entity_poly.type
_entity_poly.pdbx_seq_one_letter_code
_entity_poly.pdbx_strand_id
1 'polypeptide(L)'
;MIKNSVIALVTAAALVSGAALPAMAAAAPVAAAEENDFDSDYVLAQLQDQGVNATAVEEWGSYVRAYVVGADGNETMQFFHPVTLSPANI
;
A
#
# COMPACT_ATOMS: atom_id res chain seq x y z
N MET A 1 -28.61 19.36 -5.47
CA MET A 1 -29.00 18.51 -4.32
C MET A 1 -29.46 17.16 -4.84
N ILE A 2 -29.07 16.09 -4.13
CA ILE A 2 -29.54 14.69 -4.21
C ILE A 2 -29.02 13.92 -5.44
N LYS A 3 -28.43 12.71 -5.37
CA LYS A 3 -27.84 11.85 -4.32
C LYS A 3 -27.74 10.43 -4.94
N ASN A 4 -26.76 9.65 -4.48
CA ASN A 4 -26.74 8.18 -4.47
C ASN A 4 -26.58 7.44 -5.82
N SER A 5 -25.32 7.18 -6.20
CA SER A 5 -25.01 6.08 -7.09
C SER A 5 -24.94 4.77 -6.31
N VAL A 6 -25.81 3.85 -6.71
CA VAL A 6 -25.98 2.48 -6.21
C VAL A 6 -24.70 1.67 -6.47
N ILE A 7 -24.10 1.16 -5.40
CA ILE A 7 -22.98 0.20 -5.46
C ILE A 7 -23.59 -1.18 -5.70
N ALA A 8 -23.50 -1.67 -6.93
CA ALA A 8 -23.86 -3.03 -7.28
C ALA A 8 -22.66 -3.96 -6.99
N LEU A 9 -22.81 -4.70 -5.91
CA LEU A 9 -22.10 -5.93 -5.57
C LEU A 9 -21.95 -6.86 -6.79
N VAL A 10 -20.71 -7.15 -7.21
CA VAL A 10 -20.38 -8.38 -7.94
C VAL A 10 -19.12 -9.01 -7.35
N THR A 11 -19.38 -10.02 -6.53
CA THR A 11 -18.47 -11.08 -6.13
C THR A 11 -17.92 -11.84 -7.33
N ALA A 12 -16.60 -12.00 -7.41
CA ALA A 12 -15.98 -13.08 -8.19
C ALA A 12 -14.65 -13.49 -7.53
N ALA A 13 -14.75 -14.43 -6.58
CA ALA A 13 -13.64 -15.26 -6.16
C ALA A 13 -13.45 -16.37 -7.20
N ALA A 14 -12.24 -16.49 -7.77
CA ALA A 14 -11.78 -17.73 -8.42
C ALA A 14 -10.25 -17.69 -8.65
N LEU A 15 -9.51 -18.04 -7.60
CA LEU A 15 -8.44 -19.07 -7.60
C LEU A 15 -7.64 -19.24 -8.91
N VAL A 16 -6.49 -18.57 -9.00
CA VAL A 16 -5.44 -18.90 -9.98
C VAL A 16 -4.64 -20.09 -9.46
N SER A 17 -4.96 -21.24 -10.05
CA SER A 17 -4.04 -22.19 -10.67
C SER A 17 -2.66 -22.38 -10.02
N GLY A 18 -2.45 -23.58 -9.52
CA GLY A 18 -1.19 -24.00 -8.93
C GLY A 18 0.00 -23.93 -9.91
N ALA A 19 1.14 -23.57 -9.33
CA ALA A 19 2.46 -24.01 -9.78
C ALA A 19 3.25 -24.34 -8.52
N ALA A 20 3.47 -25.64 -8.29
CA ALA A 20 4.39 -26.11 -7.28
C ALA A 20 5.82 -25.92 -7.79
N LEU A 21 6.65 -25.18 -7.05
CA LEU A 21 8.10 -25.36 -7.04
C LEU A 21 8.61 -25.16 -5.60
N PRO A 22 9.25 -26.16 -4.97
CA PRO A 22 10.01 -25.95 -3.75
C PRO A 22 11.35 -25.32 -4.13
N ALA A 23 11.44 -24.00 -4.01
CA ALA A 23 12.72 -23.31 -4.02
C ALA A 23 13.19 -23.15 -2.57
N MET A 24 14.07 -24.05 -2.12
CA MET A 24 14.94 -23.74 -0.98
C MET A 24 15.84 -22.57 -1.38
N ALA A 25 15.43 -21.35 -1.05
CA ALA A 25 16.35 -20.23 -0.93
C ALA A 25 16.85 -20.22 0.52
N ALA A 26 18.15 -20.45 0.66
CA ALA A 26 18.90 -20.39 1.91
C ALA A 26 18.48 -19.18 2.75
N ALA A 27 18.43 -19.38 4.07
CA ALA A 27 18.20 -18.32 5.04
C ALA A 27 19.09 -17.12 4.70
N ALA A 28 18.46 -16.08 4.15
CA ALA A 28 19.07 -14.77 4.03
C ALA A 28 19.43 -14.32 5.46
N PRO A 29 20.55 -13.61 5.64
CA PRO A 29 20.89 -13.05 6.95
C PRO A 29 19.66 -12.33 7.47
N VAL A 30 19.31 -12.59 8.73
CA VAL A 30 18.37 -11.77 9.50
C VAL A 30 18.82 -10.34 9.26
N ALA A 31 18.11 -9.65 8.36
CA ALA A 31 18.21 -8.22 8.25
C ALA A 31 17.91 -7.78 9.67
N ALA A 32 18.88 -7.10 10.30
CA ALA A 32 18.58 -6.36 11.50
C ALA A 32 17.32 -5.58 11.14
N ALA A 33 16.20 -5.96 11.74
CA ALA A 33 15.03 -5.12 11.76
C ALA A 33 15.54 -3.91 12.52
N GLU A 34 16.06 -2.93 11.76
CA GLU A 34 16.18 -1.59 12.29
C GLU A 34 14.78 -1.32 12.80
N GLU A 35 14.64 -1.21 14.12
CA GLU A 35 13.41 -0.84 14.80
C GLU A 35 13.11 0.63 14.46
N ASN A 36 13.03 0.94 13.16
CA ASN A 36 12.26 2.06 12.69
C ASN A 36 10.83 1.69 13.05
N ASP A 37 10.29 2.41 14.02
CA ASP A 37 8.89 2.33 14.47
C ASP A 37 7.97 2.85 13.35
N PHE A 38 8.13 2.30 12.14
CA PHE A 38 7.30 2.59 11.00
C PHE A 38 6.01 1.80 11.16
N ASP A 39 5.02 2.47 11.73
CA ASP A 39 3.67 1.95 11.82
C ASP A 39 2.93 2.25 10.50
N SER A 40 2.86 1.23 9.63
CA SER A 40 2.18 1.32 8.34
C SER A 40 0.70 1.66 8.48
N ASP A 41 0.02 1.16 9.51
CA ASP A 41 -1.39 1.44 9.75
C ASP A 41 -1.61 2.90 10.16
N TYR A 42 -0.73 3.43 11.02
CA TYR A 42 -0.75 4.85 11.40
C TYR A 42 -0.53 5.77 10.20
N VAL A 43 0.48 5.48 9.38
CA VAL A 43 0.80 6.30 8.19
C VAL A 43 -0.30 6.21 7.14
N LEU A 44 -0.88 5.03 6.92
CA LEU A 44 -2.02 4.85 6.03
C LEU A 44 -3.23 5.67 6.51
N ALA A 45 -3.55 5.62 7.80
CA ALA A 45 -4.63 6.41 8.37
C ALA A 45 -4.38 7.93 8.21
N GLN A 46 -3.14 8.38 8.40
CA GLN A 46 -2.78 9.79 8.25
C GLN A 46 -2.87 10.26 6.79
N LEU A 47 -2.45 9.44 5.82
CA LEU A 47 -2.62 9.72 4.40
C LEU A 47 -4.10 9.79 4.01
N GLN A 48 -4.92 8.87 4.54
CA GLN A 48 -6.37 8.88 4.33
C GLN A 48 -7.05 10.10 4.94
N ASP A 49 -6.61 10.55 6.12
CA ASP A 49 -7.07 11.79 6.76
C ASP A 49 -6.74 13.04 5.92
N GLN A 50 -5.59 13.02 5.24
CA GLN A 50 -5.22 14.06 4.25
C GLN A 50 -6.01 13.97 2.93
N GLY A 51 -6.88 12.98 2.77
CA GLY A 51 -7.68 12.76 1.56
C GLY A 51 -6.97 11.94 0.49
N VAL A 52 -5.82 11.31 0.80
CA VAL A 52 -5.13 10.39 -0.10
C VAL A 52 -5.77 9.01 0.05
N ASN A 53 -6.34 8.49 -1.04
CA ASN A 53 -6.98 7.18 -1.06
C ASN A 53 -5.93 6.05 -1.15
N ALA A 54 -5.11 5.92 -0.11
CA ALA A 54 -4.07 4.90 0.00
C ALA A 54 -4.65 3.55 0.43
N THR A 55 -4.32 2.47 -0.28
CA THR A 55 -4.72 1.09 0.01
C THR A 55 -3.67 0.33 0.83
N ALA A 56 -2.41 0.67 0.63
CA ALA A 56 -1.29 0.12 1.36
C ALA A 56 -0.16 1.15 1.41
N VAL A 57 0.67 1.06 2.45
CA VAL A 57 1.91 1.82 2.59
C VAL A 57 3.03 0.88 2.97
N GLU A 58 4.20 1.11 2.41
CA GLU A 58 5.39 0.31 2.66
C GLU A 58 6.59 1.24 2.83
N GLU A 59 7.50 0.87 3.73
CA GLU A 59 8.79 1.54 3.82
C GLU A 59 9.65 1.17 2.61
N TRP A 60 10.14 2.19 1.92
CA TRP A 60 10.97 2.07 0.73
C TRP A 60 12.25 2.89 0.89
N GLY A 61 13.25 2.29 1.52
CA GLY A 61 14.51 2.95 1.84
C GLY A 61 14.28 4.13 2.79
N SER A 62 14.52 5.36 2.33
CA SER A 62 14.30 6.57 3.13
C SER A 62 12.95 7.24 2.89
N TYR A 63 12.05 6.58 2.16
CA TYR A 63 10.72 7.07 1.79
C TYR A 63 9.66 6.06 2.18
N VAL A 64 8.42 6.52 2.23
CA VAL A 64 7.23 5.68 2.32
C VAL A 64 6.60 5.61 0.95
N ARG A 65 6.44 4.41 0.40
CA ARG A 65 5.68 4.19 -0.82
C ARG A 65 4.24 3.89 -0.44
N ALA A 66 3.31 4.73 -0.87
CA ALA A 66 1.88 4.46 -0.77
C ALA A 66 1.30 4.07 -2.12
N TYR A 67 0.36 3.12 -2.09
CA TYR A 67 -0.43 2.71 -3.23
C TYR A 67 -1.74 3.48 -3.21
N VAL A 68 -1.88 4.46 -4.09
CA VAL A 68 -3.03 5.37 -4.11
C VAL A 68 -3.98 4.95 -5.22
N VAL A 69 -5.21 4.63 -4.87
CA VAL A 69 -6.25 4.31 -5.85
C VAL A 69 -6.95 5.58 -6.27
N GLY A 70 -6.71 6.00 -7.52
CA GLY A 70 -7.35 7.14 -8.13
C GLY A 70 -8.85 6.93 -8.35
N ALA A 71 -9.57 8.00 -8.68
CA ALA A 71 -11.01 7.95 -8.93
C ALA A 71 -11.39 6.99 -10.08
N ASP A 72 -10.45 6.75 -11.01
CA ASP A 72 -10.61 5.83 -12.13
C ASP A 72 -10.37 4.36 -11.74
N GLY A 73 -10.07 4.07 -10.48
CA GLY A 73 -9.74 2.73 -9.97
C GLY A 73 -8.31 2.28 -10.28
N ASN A 74 -7.49 3.13 -10.90
CA ASN A 74 -6.09 2.85 -11.14
C ASN A 74 -5.27 3.09 -9.87
N GLU A 75 -4.47 2.09 -9.51
CA GLU A 75 -3.50 2.21 -8.43
C GLU A 75 -2.23 2.88 -8.95
N THR A 76 -1.81 3.97 -8.30
CA THR A 76 -0.58 4.68 -8.61
C THR A 76 0.32 4.64 -7.40
N MET A 77 1.59 4.32 -7.61
CA MET A 77 2.60 4.37 -6.55
C MET A 77 3.01 5.83 -6.35
N GLN A 78 2.87 6.32 -5.13
CA GLN A 78 3.32 7.65 -4.74
C GLN A 78 4.25 7.56 -3.54
N PHE A 79 5.36 8.29 -3.60
CA PHE A 79 6.35 8.31 -2.54
C PHE A 79 6.09 9.50 -1.61
N PHE A 80 6.32 9.28 -0.33
CA PHE A 80 6.11 10.24 0.74
C PHE A 80 7.32 10.24 1.67
N HIS A 81 7.57 11.37 2.32
CA HIS A 81 8.58 11.44 3.38
C HIS A 81 8.05 10.79 4.67
N PRO A 82 8.82 9.94 5.36
CA PRO A 82 8.33 9.18 6.52
C PRO A 82 7.91 10.05 7.71
N VAL A 83 8.51 11.23 7.88
CA VAL A 83 8.24 12.12 9.02
C VAL A 83 7.16 13.16 8.70
N THR A 84 7.21 13.74 7.50
CA THR A 84 6.31 14.84 7.13
C THR A 84 5.10 14.39 6.32
N LEU A 85 5.10 13.14 5.84
CA LEU A 85 4.16 12.59 4.85
C LEU A 85 3.91 13.52 3.66
N SER A 86 4.91 14.34 3.33
CA SER A 86 4.83 15.20 2.16
C SER A 86 5.15 14.39 0.91
N PRO A 87 4.45 14.63 -0.22
CA PRO A 87 4.73 13.93 -1.47
C PRO A 87 6.18 14.17 -1.89
N ALA A 88 6.92 13.09 -2.09
CA ALA A 88 8.24 13.11 -2.68
C ALA A 88 8.09 12.93 -4.19
N ASN A 89 8.28 14.02 -4.95
CA ASN A 89 8.36 13.96 -6.41
C ASN A 89 9.79 13.57 -6.80
N ILE A 90 10.03 12.26 -6.92
CA ILE A 90 11.31 11.67 -7.32
C ILE A 90 11.21 10.98 -8.68
#